data_AF-A0A7C6D571-F1
#
_entry.id   AF-A0A7C6D571-F1
#
_cell.length_a   1.000
_cell.length_b   1.000
_cell.length_c   1.000
_cell.angle_alpha   90.00
_cell.angle_beta   90.00
_cell.angle_gamma   90.00
#
_symmetry.space_group_name_H-M   'P 1'
#
loop_
_entity.id
_entity.type
_entity.pdbx_description
1 polymer ?
#
loop_
_entity_poly.entity_id
_entity_poly.type
_entity_poly.pdbx_seq_one_letter_code
_entity_poly.pdbx_strand_id
1 'polypeptide(L)'
;MTLISIFVIFRDFLLDSTYSILLISFLAFLTVMTSFSYFILPIISYRSMKKLAGIRVDFVFSEDSMYVHSDSDIHKTDSTMKYEALVKVMETEARLFLFQSKTQAYVVDKTTFEGGSAQDLRKVLTDVLGKKYVVCKY
;
A
#
# COMPACT_ATOMS: atom_id res chain seq x y z
N MET A 1 13.64 37.81 31.89
CA MET A 1 12.36 38.56 31.77
C MET A 1 11.41 37.91 30.78
N THR A 2 11.84 37.51 29.58
CA THR A 2 10.97 36.91 28.53
C THR A 2 10.31 35.57 28.89
N LEU A 3 11.02 34.68 29.60
CA LEU A 3 10.53 33.34 29.96
C LEU A 3 9.39 33.38 31.00
N ILE A 4 9.44 34.35 31.92
CA ILE A 4 8.41 34.57 32.95
C ILE A 4 7.15 35.13 32.30
N SER A 5 7.28 36.07 31.37
CA SER A 5 6.15 36.61 30.60
C SER A 5 5.47 35.55 29.73
N ILE A 6 6.23 34.63 29.10
CA ILE A 6 5.65 33.51 28.35
C ILE A 6 4.88 32.57 29.28
N PHE A 7 5.43 32.26 30.46
CA PHE A 7 4.77 31.42 31.46
C PHE A 7 3.49 32.05 32.01
N VAL A 8 3.48 33.37 32.26
CA VAL A 8 2.28 34.10 32.72
C VAL A 8 1.21 34.15 31.65
N ILE A 9 1.56 34.42 30.40
CA ILE A 9 0.62 34.39 29.27
C ILE A 9 0.05 32.98 29.09
N PHE A 10 0.89 31.93 29.18
CA PHE A 10 0.45 30.55 29.08
C PHE A 10 -0.46 30.13 30.24
N ARG A 11 -0.18 30.63 31.46
CA ARG A 11 -1.01 30.42 32.65
C ARG A 11 -2.36 31.11 32.53
N ASP A 12 -2.39 32.38 32.10
CA ASP A 12 -3.64 33.14 31.96
C ASP A 12 -4.48 32.62 30.78
N PHE A 13 -3.84 32.13 29.71
CA PHE A 13 -4.48 31.42 28.62
C PHE A 13 -5.08 30.06 29.04
N LEU A 14 -4.43 29.34 29.96
CA LEU A 14 -4.94 28.08 30.52
C LEU A 14 -6.03 28.27 31.59
N LEU A 15 -6.00 29.37 32.35
CA LEU A 15 -6.93 29.67 33.43
C LEU A 15 -8.23 30.34 32.94
N ASP A 16 -8.23 30.94 31.76
CA ASP A 16 -9.45 31.46 31.15
C ASP A 16 -10.32 30.28 30.66
N SER A 17 -11.53 30.22 31.23
CA SER A 17 -12.51 29.16 30.95
C SER A 17 -12.87 29.07 29.46
N THR A 18 -12.73 30.16 28.69
CA THR A 18 -13.14 30.17 27.28
C THR A 18 -12.12 29.48 26.38
N TYR A 19 -10.83 29.79 26.56
CA TYR A 19 -9.76 29.23 25.74
C TYR A 19 -9.45 27.77 26.09
N SER A 20 -9.61 27.40 27.36
CA SER A 20 -9.49 26.00 27.80
C SER A 20 -10.58 25.11 27.19
N ILE A 21 -11.84 25.57 27.14
CA ILE A 21 -12.94 24.83 26.48
C ILE A 21 -12.68 24.67 24.98
N LEU A 22 -12.23 25.72 24.30
CA LEU A 22 -11.89 25.65 22.87
C LEU A 22 -10.75 24.66 22.60
N LEU A 23 -9.71 24.66 23.44
CA LEU A 23 -8.58 23.74 23.33
C LEU A 23 -9.01 22.28 23.52
N ILE A 24 -9.85 22.00 24.53
CA ILE A 24 -10.39 20.66 24.80
C ILE A 24 -11.27 20.20 23.63
N SER A 25 -12.13 21.09 23.11
CA SER A 25 -12.96 20.79 21.94
C SER A 25 -12.12 20.44 20.71
N PHE A 26 -11.05 21.19 20.46
CA PHE A 26 -10.13 20.92 19.36
C PHE A 26 -9.38 19.58 19.53
N LEU A 27 -8.89 19.29 20.73
CA LEU A 27 -8.26 18.00 21.06
C LEU A 27 -9.22 16.81 20.92
N ALA A 28 -10.48 16.98 21.36
CA ALA A 28 -11.52 15.98 21.19
C ALA A 28 -11.81 15.75 19.70
N PHE A 29 -11.92 16.81 18.90
CA PHE A 29 -12.09 16.70 17.45
C PHE A 29 -10.94 15.96 16.78
N LEU A 30 -9.68 16.29 17.12
CA LEU A 30 -8.51 15.58 16.58
C LEU A 30 -8.53 14.09 16.96
N THR A 31 -8.91 13.77 18.19
CA THR A 31 -8.98 12.38 18.67
C THR A 31 -10.07 11.59 17.94
N VAL A 32 -11.23 12.20 17.68
CA VAL A 32 -12.29 11.60 16.85
C VAL A 32 -11.80 11.38 15.42
N MET A 33 -11.11 12.35 14.82
CA MET A 33 -10.60 12.23 13.45
C MET A 33 -9.53 11.15 13.29
N THR A 34 -8.60 11.04 14.24
CA THR A 34 -7.58 9.98 14.21
C THR A 34 -8.21 8.61 14.44
N SER A 35 -9.17 8.50 15.37
CA SER A 35 -9.92 7.27 15.61
C SER A 35 -10.71 6.85 14.36
N PHE A 36 -11.43 7.79 13.73
CA PHE A 36 -12.13 7.56 12.47
C PHE A 36 -11.18 7.04 11.39
N SER A 37 -10.02 7.68 11.23
CA SER A 37 -9.03 7.27 10.23
C SER A 37 -8.47 5.88 10.51
N TYR A 38 -8.23 5.55 11.78
CA TYR A 38 -7.69 4.26 12.18
C TYR A 38 -8.70 3.11 12.01
N PHE A 39 -9.99 3.33 12.27
CA PHE A 39 -10.99 2.26 12.23
C PHE A 39 -11.77 2.19 10.90
N ILE A 40 -12.15 3.32 10.32
CA ILE A 40 -13.09 3.35 9.19
C ILE A 40 -12.38 3.25 7.84
N LEU A 41 -11.23 3.91 7.66
CA LEU A 41 -10.46 3.79 6.42
C LEU A 41 -10.04 2.35 6.09
N PRO A 42 -9.53 1.51 7.03
CA PRO A 42 -9.20 0.13 6.69
C PRO A 42 -10.44 -0.68 6.30
N ILE A 43 -11.61 -0.43 6.91
CA ILE A 43 -12.85 -1.11 6.54
C ILE A 43 -13.28 -0.75 5.11
N ILE A 44 -13.21 0.53 4.74
CA ILE A 44 -13.55 1.00 3.39
C ILE A 44 -12.58 0.38 2.36
N SER A 45 -11.28 0.43 2.64
CA SER A 45 -10.25 -0.14 1.76
C SER A 45 -10.41 -1.66 1.59
N TYR A 46 -10.70 -2.39 2.68
CA TYR A 46 -10.95 -3.82 2.60
C TYR A 46 -12.18 -4.17 1.76
N ARG A 47 -13.27 -3.39 1.90
CA ARG A 47 -14.49 -3.59 1.12
C ARG A 47 -14.29 -3.28 -0.37
N SER A 48 -13.46 -2.30 -0.73
CA SER A 48 -13.16 -2.03 -2.14
C SER A 48 -12.31 -3.14 -2.76
N MET A 49 -11.31 -3.67 -2.03
CA MET A 49 -10.50 -4.80 -2.50
C MET A 49 -11.32 -6.07 -2.73
N LYS A 50 -12.36 -6.34 -1.92
CA LYS A 50 -13.26 -7.48 -2.15
C LYS A 50 -13.97 -7.43 -3.50
N LYS A 51 -14.27 -6.25 -4.03
CA LYS A 51 -14.90 -6.10 -5.35
C LYS A 51 -13.97 -6.51 -6.49
N LEU A 52 -12.66 -6.50 -6.24
CA LEU A 52 -11.63 -6.90 -7.21
C LEU A 52 -11.29 -8.40 -7.14
N ALA A 53 -11.75 -9.11 -6.10
CA ALA A 53 -11.37 -10.51 -5.86
C ALA A 53 -11.91 -11.50 -6.91
N GLY A 54 -12.90 -11.10 -7.71
CA GLY A 54 -13.47 -11.90 -8.80
C GLY A 54 -13.00 -11.48 -10.20
N ILE A 55 -12.11 -10.49 -10.31
CA ILE A 55 -11.63 -10.00 -11.60
C ILE A 55 -10.49 -10.89 -12.06
N ARG A 56 -10.58 -11.39 -13.29
CA ARG A 56 -9.49 -12.11 -13.92
C ARG A 56 -8.45 -11.10 -14.38
N VAL A 57 -7.23 -11.27 -13.87
CA VAL A 57 -6.09 -10.44 -14.26
C VAL A 57 -5.09 -11.34 -14.96
N ASP A 58 -4.88 -11.08 -16.24
CA ASP A 58 -3.92 -11.80 -17.07
C ASP A 58 -2.60 -11.00 -17.09
N PHE A 59 -1.49 -11.72 -16.96
CA PHE A 59 -0.15 -11.14 -16.90
C PHE A 59 0.67 -11.63 -18.09
N VAL A 60 1.27 -10.70 -18.83
CA VAL A 60 2.25 -11.02 -19.87
C VAL A 60 3.60 -10.49 -19.43
N PHE A 61 4.55 -11.40 -19.21
CA PHE A 61 5.90 -11.08 -18.80
C PHE A 61 6.81 -10.99 -20.02
N SER A 62 7.40 -9.82 -20.24
CA SER A 62 8.41 -9.57 -21.28
C SER A 62 9.80 -9.43 -20.65
N GLU A 63 10.82 -9.11 -21.45
CA GLU A 63 12.21 -9.04 -21.00
C GLU A 63 12.46 -7.92 -19.97
N ASP A 64 11.83 -6.75 -20.14
CA ASP A 64 12.09 -5.56 -19.31
C ASP A 64 10.87 -5.08 -18.49
N SER A 65 9.69 -5.61 -18.80
CA SER A 65 8.42 -5.12 -18.31
C SER A 65 7.36 -6.22 -18.23
N MET A 66 6.35 -5.96 -17.40
CA MET A 66 5.13 -6.76 -17.31
C MET A 66 3.95 -5.96 -17.83
N TYR A 67 3.12 -6.60 -18.63
CA TYR A 67 1.82 -6.11 -19.02
C TYR A 67 0.75 -6.77 -18.14
N VAL A 68 -0.15 -5.95 -17.61
CA VAL A 68 -1.25 -6.36 -16.75
C VAL A 68 -2.53 -6.02 -17.49
N HIS A 69 -3.28 -7.05 -17.86
CA HIS A 69 -4.60 -6.93 -18.44
C HIS A 69 -5.64 -7.34 -17.39
N SER A 70 -6.53 -6.42 -17.06
CA SER A 70 -7.63 -6.69 -16.14
C SER A 70 -8.93 -6.57 -16.93
N ASP A 71 -9.61 -7.70 -17.17
CA ASP A 71 -10.91 -7.71 -17.84
C ASP A 71 -12.01 -8.02 -16.82
N SER A 72 -12.90 -7.04 -16.63
CA SER A 72 -14.14 -7.19 -15.88
C SER A 72 -15.26 -6.47 -16.61
N ASP A 73 -16.50 -6.92 -16.41
CA ASP A 73 -17.70 -6.32 -17.03
C ASP A 73 -17.84 -4.80 -16.80
N ILE A 74 -17.14 -4.25 -15.80
CA ILE A 74 -17.21 -2.84 -15.37
C ILE A 74 -15.90 -2.08 -15.65
N HIS A 75 -14.74 -2.75 -15.63
CA HIS A 75 -13.44 -2.12 -15.75
C HIS A 75 -12.49 -2.94 -16.61
N LYS A 76 -12.13 -2.38 -17.77
CA LYS A 76 -10.99 -2.81 -18.59
C LYS A 76 -9.81 -1.91 -18.29
N THR A 77 -8.74 -2.49 -17.76
CA THR A 77 -7.52 -1.73 -17.46
C THR A 77 -6.33 -2.45 -18.07
N ASP A 78 -5.62 -1.70 -18.90
CA ASP A 78 -4.35 -2.10 -19.50
C ASP A 78 -3.24 -1.27 -18.86
N SER A 79 -2.23 -1.94 -18.32
CA SER A 79 -1.10 -1.27 -17.69
C SER A 79 0.19 -1.99 -18.00
N THR A 80 1.19 -1.23 -18.42
CA THR A 80 2.56 -1.72 -18.59
C THR A 80 3.42 -1.17 -17.46
N MET A 81 4.16 -2.04 -16.78
CA MET A 81 5.05 -1.67 -15.70
C MET A 81 6.43 -2.28 -15.91
N LYS A 82 7.47 -1.43 -15.87
CA LYS A 82 8.86 -1.89 -15.88
C LYS A 82 9.20 -2.61 -14.59
N TYR A 83 10.04 -3.64 -14.65
CA TYR A 83 10.43 -4.38 -13.45
C TYR A 83 11.16 -3.51 -12.42
N GLU A 84 11.94 -2.51 -12.86
CA GLU A 84 12.63 -1.57 -11.98
C GLU A 84 11.69 -0.78 -11.06
N ALA A 85 10.43 -0.57 -11.48
CA ALA A 85 9.42 0.14 -10.71
C ALA A 85 8.88 -0.70 -9.53
N LEU A 86 9.13 -2.01 -9.52
CA LEU A 86 8.73 -2.87 -8.40
C LEU A 86 9.52 -2.51 -7.14
N VAL A 87 8.78 -2.32 -6.05
CA VAL A 87 9.37 -2.08 -4.73
C VAL A 87 10.07 -3.33 -4.22
N LYS A 88 9.42 -4.49 -4.42
CA LYS A 88 9.90 -5.79 -3.96
C LYS A 88 9.23 -6.91 -4.75
N VAL A 89 9.92 -8.04 -4.88
CA VAL A 89 9.30 -9.29 -5.30
C VAL A 89 9.55 -10.34 -4.25
N MET A 90 8.50 -11.05 -3.86
CA MET A 90 8.61 -12.23 -3.01
C MET A 90 8.12 -13.45 -3.77
N GLU A 91 8.88 -14.53 -3.70
CA GLU A 91 8.52 -15.78 -4.34
C GLU A 91 8.36 -16.87 -3.28
N THR A 92 7.22 -17.55 -3.28
CA THR A 92 6.98 -18.80 -2.52
C THR A 92 6.95 -19.97 -3.48
N GLU A 93 6.82 -21.21 -3.01
CA GLU A 93 6.77 -22.38 -3.92
C GLU A 93 5.67 -22.27 -4.98
N ALA A 94 4.45 -21.92 -4.56
CA ALA A 94 3.27 -21.87 -5.43
C ALA A 94 2.99 -20.50 -6.07
N ARG A 95 3.45 -19.39 -5.47
CA ARG A 95 3.01 -18.03 -5.87
C ARG A 95 4.17 -17.04 -5.99
N LEU A 96 3.96 -16.04 -6.82
CA LEU A 96 4.83 -14.88 -6.98
C LEU A 96 4.08 -13.62 -6.55
N PHE A 97 4.66 -12.85 -5.64
CA PHE A 97 4.12 -11.59 -5.14
C PHE A 97 4.94 -10.43 -5.69
N LEU A 98 4.33 -9.63 -6.56
CA LEU A 98 4.96 -8.49 -7.24
C LEU A 98 4.46 -7.18 -6.60
N PHE A 99 5.27 -6.56 -5.75
CA PHE A 99 4.88 -5.35 -5.02
C PHE A 99 5.09 -4.10 -5.86
N GLN A 100 3.98 -3.50 -6.33
CA GLN A 100 3.98 -2.18 -6.95
C GLN A 100 4.20 -1.07 -5.90
N SER A 101 3.74 -1.28 -4.66
CA SER A 101 3.97 -0.37 -3.55
C SER A 101 4.14 -1.14 -2.24
N LYS A 102 4.37 -0.43 -1.12
CA LYS A 102 4.46 -1.06 0.21
C LYS A 102 3.13 -1.70 0.67
N THR A 103 2.01 -1.33 0.05
CA THR A 103 0.66 -1.71 0.48
C THR A 103 -0.10 -2.51 -0.57
N GLN A 104 0.43 -2.66 -1.79
CA GLN A 104 -0.24 -3.34 -2.89
C GLN A 104 0.73 -4.27 -3.62
N ALA A 105 0.28 -5.49 -3.85
CA ALA A 105 1.02 -6.51 -4.59
C ALA A 105 0.08 -7.27 -5.53
N TYR A 106 0.58 -7.57 -6.73
CA TYR A 106 -0.03 -8.58 -7.58
C TYR A 106 0.37 -9.96 -7.11
N VAL A 107 -0.58 -10.89 -7.10
CA VAL A 107 -0.36 -12.29 -6.74
C VAL A 107 -0.56 -13.12 -7.99
N VAL A 108 0.51 -13.80 -8.41
CA VAL A 108 0.51 -14.64 -9.60
C VAL A 108 0.70 -16.09 -9.16
N ASP A 109 -0.19 -16.95 -9.61
CA ASP A 109 -0.06 -18.39 -9.39
C ASP A 109 0.94 -18.96 -10.40
N LYS A 110 1.91 -19.75 -9.92
CA LYS A 110 2.90 -20.34 -10.83
C LYS A 110 2.33 -21.47 -11.68
N THR A 111 1.22 -22.07 -11.25
CA THR A 111 0.56 -23.16 -11.99
C THR A 111 -0.13 -22.68 -13.27
N THR A 112 -0.37 -21.37 -13.39
CA THR A 112 -1.04 -20.76 -14.55
C THR A 112 -0.06 -20.19 -15.57
N PHE A 113 1.24 -20.48 -15.47
CA PHE A 113 2.22 -20.02 -16.45
C PHE A 113 2.09 -20.79 -17.77
N GLU A 114 1.98 -20.05 -18.86
CA GLU A 114 1.96 -20.58 -20.24
C GLU A 114 3.07 -19.88 -21.05
N GLY A 115 3.70 -20.58 -21.99
CA GLY A 115 4.71 -20.00 -22.89
C GLY A 115 6.10 -19.75 -22.30
N GLY A 116 6.37 -20.24 -21.08
CA GLY A 116 7.69 -20.14 -20.42
C GLY A 116 7.68 -20.79 -19.04
N SER A 117 8.80 -20.72 -18.31
CA SER A 117 8.87 -21.22 -16.93
C SER A 117 8.98 -20.09 -15.92
N ALA A 118 8.43 -20.31 -14.71
CA ALA A 118 8.63 -19.39 -13.59
C ALA A 118 10.12 -19.21 -13.23
N GLN A 119 10.98 -20.17 -13.60
CA GLN A 119 12.42 -20.11 -13.38
C GLN A 119 13.11 -19.12 -14.33
N ASP A 120 12.61 -18.97 -15.56
CA ASP A 120 13.13 -17.97 -16.50
C ASP A 120 12.78 -16.56 -16.04
N LEU A 121 11.53 -16.35 -15.60
CA LEU A 121 11.11 -15.09 -14.99
C LEU A 121 11.92 -14.77 -13.72
N ARG A 122 12.21 -15.78 -12.89
CA ARG A 122 13.07 -15.60 -11.71
C ARG A 122 14.44 -15.05 -12.10
N LYS A 123 15.07 -15.55 -13.16
CA LYS A 123 16.39 -15.06 -13.58
C LYS A 123 16.33 -13.60 -13.97
N VAL A 124 15.37 -13.22 -14.81
CA VAL A 124 15.15 -11.83 -15.26
C VAL A 124 14.90 -10.92 -14.06
N LEU A 125 13.98 -11.29 -13.17
CA LEU A 125 13.64 -10.48 -12.00
C LEU A 125 14.81 -10.38 -11.02
N THR A 126 15.57 -11.46 -10.81
CA THR A 126 16.73 -11.44 -9.91
C THR A 126 17.83 -10.53 -10.45
N ASP A 127 18.04 -10.52 -11.77
CA ASP A 127 19.04 -9.67 -12.42
C ASP A 127 18.66 -8.18 -12.30
N VAL A 128 17.40 -7.84 -12.58
CA VAL A 128 16.93 -6.44 -12.51
C VAL A 128 16.79 -5.93 -11.07
N LEU A 129 16.28 -6.76 -10.15
CA LEU A 129 15.91 -6.32 -8.80
C LEU A 129 16.99 -6.58 -7.74
N GLY A 130 17.91 -7.51 -8.00
CA GLY A 130 18.95 -7.93 -7.07
C GLY A 130 18.38 -8.23 -5.68
N LYS A 131 18.81 -7.45 -4.67
CA LYS A 131 18.39 -7.62 -3.26
C LYS A 131 16.89 -7.39 -3.00
N LYS A 132 16.16 -6.76 -3.93
CA LYS A 132 14.70 -6.58 -3.81
C LYS A 132 13.93 -7.86 -4.17
N TYR A 133 14.57 -8.86 -4.77
CA TYR A 133 14.00 -10.17 -5.00
C TYR A 133 14.28 -11.09 -3.80
N VAL A 134 13.24 -11.67 -3.21
CA VAL A 134 13.35 -12.53 -2.03
C VAL A 134 12.64 -13.86 -2.27
N VAL A 135 13.38 -14.96 -2.14
CA VAL A 135 12.82 -16.31 -2.16
C VAL A 135 12.47 -16.70 -0.72
N CYS A 136 11.18 -16.87 -0.46
CA CYS A 136 10.64 -17.32 0.81
C CYS A 136 10.57 -18.85 0.80
N LYS A 137 11.45 -19.50 1.58
CA LYS A 137 11.36 -20.93 1.88
C LYS A 137 10.47 -21.08 3.11
N TYR A 138 9.26 -21.55 2.92
CA TYR A 138 8.31 -21.85 3.99
C TYR A 138 7.92 -23.32 3.90
#